data_AF-A0A351EPP1-F1
#
_entry.id   AF-A0A351EPP1-F1
#
_cell.length_a   1.000
_cell.length_b   1.000
_cell.length_c   1.000
_cell.angle_alpha   90.00
_cell.angle_beta   90.00
_cell.angle_gamma   90.00
#
_symmetry.space_group_name_H-M   'P 1'
#
loop_
_entity.id
_entity.type
_entity.pdbx_description
1 polymer ?
#
loop_
_entity_poly.entity_id
_entity_poly.type
_entity_poly.pdbx_seq_one_letter_code
_entity_poly.pdbx_strand_id
1 'polypeptide(L)'
;MHTQFGFDASQSTVTVIGTDAPHSVMAVIDADDPTCADRMLYSFARAFANVTTNNIALRGGQAALAINADHAGFLANAGYDLTSIRDAVVERASISGVEFAKSAGYMGKQPIADDDYRCFNAPEDLLVFVAGGGGLYSVAFPTWCAGPHVNRAVTVEIEVGQACEIPGLAALVTNGSPL
;
A
#
# COMPACT_ATOMS: atom_id res chain seq x y z
N MET A 1 8.45 1.73 7.67
CA MET A 1 7.86 2.58 6.63
C MET A 1 8.41 4.00 6.70
N HIS A 2 8.19 4.79 7.77
CA HIS A 2 8.65 6.19 7.82
C HIS A 2 10.17 6.37 7.67
N THR A 3 10.96 5.39 8.10
CA THR A 3 12.42 5.39 7.91
C THR A 3 12.85 5.39 6.45
N GLN A 4 12.01 4.85 5.55
CA GLN A 4 12.26 4.93 4.10
C GLN A 4 12.07 6.34 3.55
N PHE A 5 11.44 7.24 4.30
CA PHE A 5 11.27 8.66 3.95
C PHE A 5 12.25 9.58 4.69
N GLY A 6 13.24 9.03 5.38
CA GLY A 6 14.28 9.80 6.07
C GLY A 6 13.95 10.25 7.49
N PHE A 7 12.85 9.76 8.08
CA PHE A 7 12.55 9.96 9.50
C PHE A 7 13.30 8.94 10.37
N ASP A 8 13.70 9.33 11.57
CA ASP A 8 14.29 8.45 12.57
C ASP A 8 13.27 7.43 13.10
N ALA A 9 13.74 6.24 13.47
CA ALA A 9 12.89 5.15 13.96
C ALA A 9 12.10 5.50 15.25
N SER A 10 12.56 6.51 16.00
CA SER A 10 11.88 7.02 17.20
C SER A 10 10.80 8.04 16.89
N GLN A 11 10.74 8.58 15.66
CA GLN A 11 9.75 9.57 15.27
C GLN A 11 8.42 8.91 14.97
N SER A 12 7.34 9.57 15.40
CA SER A 12 5.99 9.21 15.00
C SER A 12 5.62 10.03 13.78
N THR A 13 4.98 9.41 12.80
CA THR A 13 4.59 10.10 11.56
C THR A 13 3.17 9.74 11.16
N VAL A 14 2.48 10.66 10.49
CA VAL A 14 1.26 10.38 9.75
C VAL A 14 1.56 10.40 8.25
N THR A 15 1.04 9.44 7.50
CA THR A 15 1.09 9.43 6.03
C THR A 15 -0.32 9.54 5.47
N VAL A 16 -0.55 10.50 4.58
CA VAL A 16 -1.83 10.70 3.89
C VAL A 16 -1.62 10.44 2.41
N ILE A 17 -2.48 9.59 1.84
CA ILE A 17 -2.52 9.26 0.41
C ILE A 17 -3.98 9.25 -0.04
N GLY A 18 -4.29 9.85 -1.19
CA GLY A 18 -5.58 9.68 -1.85
C GLY A 18 -5.63 8.33 -2.54
N THR A 19 -6.72 7.60 -2.49
CA THR A 19 -6.81 6.29 -3.18
C THR A 19 -8.19 6.17 -3.81
N ASP A 20 -8.30 5.34 -4.85
CA ASP A 20 -9.60 4.79 -5.22
C ASP A 20 -10.10 3.84 -4.11
N ALA A 21 -11.32 3.30 -4.26
CA ALA A 21 -11.91 2.37 -3.32
C ALA A 21 -10.97 1.16 -3.08
N PRO A 22 -10.60 0.88 -1.82
CA PRO A 22 -9.76 -0.27 -1.50
C PRO A 22 -10.51 -1.57 -1.72
N HIS A 23 -9.78 -2.63 -2.04
CA HIS A 23 -10.34 -3.96 -2.18
C HIS A 23 -9.42 -5.03 -1.61
N SER A 24 -10.04 -6.12 -1.14
CA SER A 24 -9.33 -7.25 -0.58
C SER A 24 -8.55 -8.00 -1.67
N VAL A 25 -7.34 -8.41 -1.32
CA VAL A 25 -6.49 -9.30 -2.10
C VAL A 25 -6.41 -10.63 -1.38
N MET A 26 -7.00 -11.66 -1.97
CA MET A 26 -6.94 -13.01 -1.44
C MET A 26 -5.59 -13.63 -1.79
N ALA A 27 -4.87 -14.09 -0.78
CA ALA A 27 -3.68 -14.91 -0.95
C ALA A 27 -3.69 -15.97 0.15
N VAL A 28 -3.61 -17.24 -0.24
CA VAL A 28 -3.63 -18.35 0.71
C VAL A 28 -2.21 -18.84 0.87
N ILE A 29 -1.75 -18.95 2.12
CA ILE A 29 -0.45 -19.52 2.43
C ILE A 29 -0.54 -21.04 2.30
N ASP A 30 0.34 -21.58 1.48
CA ASP A 30 0.65 -23.00 1.39
C ASP A 30 2.15 -23.14 1.67
N ALA A 31 2.50 -23.51 2.90
CA ALA A 31 3.88 -23.56 3.35
C ALA A 31 4.66 -24.73 2.72
N ASP A 32 3.97 -25.72 2.14
CA ASP A 32 4.59 -26.87 1.49
C ASP A 32 4.86 -26.63 0.00
N ASP A 33 4.26 -25.58 -0.60
CA ASP A 33 4.50 -25.16 -1.98
C ASP A 33 5.66 -24.13 -2.05
N PRO A 34 6.84 -24.49 -2.60
CA PRO A 34 7.97 -23.56 -2.69
C PRO A 34 7.70 -22.36 -3.59
N THR A 35 6.63 -22.39 -4.41
CA THR A 35 6.23 -21.28 -5.28
C THR A 35 5.19 -20.36 -4.62
N CYS A 36 4.73 -20.66 -3.41
CA CYS A 36 3.64 -19.93 -2.76
C CYS A 36 3.94 -18.43 -2.57
N ALA A 37 5.18 -18.07 -2.17
CA ALA A 37 5.59 -16.68 -2.03
C ALA A 37 5.48 -15.90 -3.35
N ASP A 38 5.97 -16.47 -4.45
CA ASP A 38 5.90 -15.84 -5.77
C ASP A 38 4.46 -15.69 -6.26
N ARG A 39 3.62 -16.71 -6.01
CA ARG A 39 2.18 -16.67 -6.33
C ARG A 39 1.45 -15.61 -5.52
N MET A 40 1.80 -15.45 -4.24
CA MET A 40 1.27 -14.39 -3.38
C MET A 40 1.65 -13.00 -3.89
N LEU A 41 2.91 -12.77 -4.22
CA LEU A 41 3.39 -11.51 -4.82
C LEU A 41 2.70 -11.23 -6.15
N TYR A 42 2.45 -12.26 -6.95
CA TYR A 42 1.67 -12.14 -8.18
C TYR A 42 0.21 -11.72 -7.90
N SER A 43 -0.46 -12.31 -6.91
CA SER A 43 -1.81 -11.89 -6.48
C SER A 43 -1.84 -10.41 -6.07
N PHE A 44 -0.86 -9.94 -5.31
CA PHE A 44 -0.73 -8.52 -4.95
C PHE A 44 -0.57 -7.64 -6.19
N ALA A 45 0.25 -8.05 -7.16
CA ALA A 45 0.42 -7.31 -8.42
C ALA A 45 -0.90 -7.25 -9.23
N ARG A 46 -1.67 -8.34 -9.30
CA ARG A 46 -2.95 -8.39 -10.02
C ARG A 46 -4.04 -7.52 -9.40
N ALA A 47 -3.96 -7.25 -8.10
CA ALA A 47 -4.86 -6.32 -7.43
C ALA A 47 -4.75 -4.89 -8.00
N PHE A 48 -3.56 -4.49 -8.46
CA PHE A 48 -3.38 -3.22 -9.17
C PHE A 48 -3.57 -3.37 -10.68
N ALA A 49 -3.06 -4.45 -11.26
CA ALA A 49 -3.07 -4.73 -12.69
C ALA A 49 -4.38 -5.38 -13.16
N ASN A 50 -5.50 -4.72 -12.95
CA ASN A 50 -6.78 -5.11 -13.53
C ASN A 50 -7.46 -3.92 -14.20
N VAL A 51 -8.34 -4.21 -15.15
CA VAL A 51 -8.93 -3.21 -16.05
C VAL A 51 -9.92 -2.25 -15.39
N THR A 52 -10.24 -2.47 -14.11
CA THR A 52 -11.17 -1.63 -13.35
C THR A 52 -10.47 -0.65 -12.41
N THR A 53 -9.13 -0.59 -12.40
CA THR A 53 -8.37 0.37 -11.59
C THR A 53 -7.84 1.54 -12.41
N ASN A 54 -7.67 2.68 -11.74
CA ASN A 54 -6.96 3.83 -12.31
C ASN A 54 -5.48 3.53 -12.61
N ASN A 55 -4.86 2.58 -11.91
CA ASN A 55 -3.48 2.17 -12.17
C ASN A 55 -3.28 1.69 -13.62
N ILE A 56 -4.31 1.10 -14.23
CA ILE A 56 -4.32 0.71 -15.64
C ILE A 56 -5.00 1.76 -16.53
N ALA A 57 -6.20 2.21 -16.16
CA ALA A 57 -7.05 3.06 -17.00
C ALA A 57 -6.43 4.44 -17.28
N LEU A 58 -5.87 5.06 -16.25
CA LEU A 58 -5.32 6.42 -16.30
C LEU A 58 -3.80 6.44 -16.14
N ARG A 59 -3.26 5.44 -15.43
CA ARG A 59 -1.84 5.18 -15.17
C ARG A 59 -1.17 6.26 -14.32
N GLY A 60 -0.07 5.87 -13.70
CA GLY A 60 0.75 6.75 -12.88
C GLY A 60 0.15 7.10 -11.52
N GLY A 61 0.88 7.94 -10.79
CA GLY A 61 0.59 8.28 -9.41
C GLY A 61 0.93 7.19 -8.41
N GLN A 62 0.64 7.46 -7.13
CA GLN A 62 1.01 6.54 -6.04
C GLN A 62 -0.18 5.68 -5.59
N ALA A 63 0.11 4.45 -5.18
CA ALA A 63 -0.83 3.50 -4.60
C ALA A 63 -0.28 2.93 -3.27
N ALA A 64 -1.11 2.13 -2.58
CA ALA A 64 -0.73 1.49 -1.33
C ALA A 64 -1.11 0.01 -1.29
N LEU A 65 -0.29 -0.80 -0.62
CA LEU A 65 -0.53 -2.20 -0.30
C LEU A 65 -0.39 -2.39 1.21
N ALA A 66 -1.50 -2.74 1.86
CA ALA A 66 -1.50 -3.21 3.25
C ALA A 66 -1.41 -4.72 3.27
N ILE A 67 -0.28 -5.24 3.76
CA ILE A 67 -0.03 -6.67 3.94
C ILE A 67 -0.50 -7.05 5.34
N ASN A 68 -1.25 -8.14 5.43
CA ASN A 68 -1.72 -8.63 6.72
C ASN A 68 -0.57 -9.28 7.52
N ALA A 69 -0.79 -9.53 8.82
CA ALA A 69 0.29 -10.00 9.70
C ALA A 69 0.84 -11.39 9.30
N ASP A 70 -0.03 -12.31 8.87
CA ASP A 70 0.36 -13.68 8.49
C ASP A 70 1.15 -13.68 7.17
N HIS A 71 0.71 -12.92 6.17
CA HIS A 71 1.40 -12.77 4.89
C HIS A 71 2.76 -12.10 5.08
N ALA A 72 2.83 -11.08 5.94
CA ALA A 72 4.09 -10.40 6.25
C ALA A 72 5.09 -11.37 6.91
N GLY A 73 4.64 -12.15 7.89
CA GLY A 73 5.47 -13.17 8.54
C GLY A 73 5.92 -14.27 7.59
N PHE A 74 5.01 -14.76 6.72
CA PHE A 74 5.32 -15.76 5.71
C PHE A 74 6.38 -15.28 4.70
N LEU A 75 6.20 -14.07 4.15
CA LEU A 75 7.14 -13.48 3.21
C LEU A 75 8.50 -13.20 3.87
N ALA A 76 8.52 -12.73 5.12
CA ALA A 76 9.75 -12.54 5.87
C ALA A 76 10.51 -13.87 6.08
N ASN A 77 9.80 -14.95 6.41
CA ASN A 77 10.40 -16.29 6.52
C ASN A 77 10.94 -16.81 5.18
N ALA A 78 10.35 -16.39 4.06
CA ALA A 78 10.84 -16.66 2.71
C ALA A 78 11.99 -15.73 2.27
N GLY A 79 12.47 -14.83 3.15
CA GLY A 79 13.62 -13.95 2.89
C GLY A 79 13.27 -12.61 2.26
N TYR A 80 11.98 -12.26 2.18
CA TYR A 80 11.53 -10.97 1.67
C TYR A 80 11.51 -9.89 2.75
N ASP A 81 11.97 -8.70 2.39
CA ASP A 81 11.78 -7.46 3.15
C ASP A 81 10.76 -6.54 2.45
N LEU A 82 10.40 -5.42 3.10
CA LEU A 82 9.41 -4.50 2.51
C LEU A 82 9.83 -3.96 1.12
N THR A 83 11.13 -3.75 0.91
CA THR A 83 11.68 -3.21 -0.34
C THR A 83 11.55 -4.23 -1.47
N SER A 84 12.00 -5.46 -1.26
CA SER A 84 11.90 -6.56 -2.22
C SER A 84 10.45 -6.95 -2.52
N ILE A 85 9.54 -6.89 -1.53
CA ILE A 85 8.11 -7.08 -1.77
C ILE A 85 7.57 -5.99 -2.71
N ARG A 86 7.86 -4.72 -2.41
CA ARG A 86 7.44 -3.58 -3.24
C ARG A 86 7.95 -3.74 -4.68
N ASP A 87 9.24 -4.00 -4.84
CA ASP A 87 9.89 -4.12 -6.14
C ASP A 87 9.30 -5.29 -6.93
N ALA A 88 9.10 -6.44 -6.28
CA ALA A 88 8.50 -7.61 -6.92
C ALA A 88 7.05 -7.37 -7.38
N VAL A 89 6.24 -6.68 -6.56
CA VAL A 89 4.85 -6.34 -6.92
C VAL A 89 4.84 -5.34 -8.08
N VAL A 90 5.67 -4.29 -8.02
CA VAL A 90 5.76 -3.25 -9.06
C VAL A 90 6.21 -3.84 -10.40
N GLU A 91 7.21 -4.71 -10.38
CA GLU A 91 7.71 -5.41 -11.58
C GLU A 91 6.62 -6.25 -12.26
N ARG A 92 5.77 -6.93 -11.47
CA ARG A 92 4.73 -7.85 -11.97
C ARG A 92 3.41 -7.15 -12.32
N ALA A 93 3.24 -5.90 -11.93
CA ALA A 93 1.97 -5.18 -12.05
C ALA A 93 1.77 -4.57 -13.45
N SER A 94 1.48 -5.43 -14.43
CA SER A 94 1.14 -5.02 -15.79
C SER A 94 0.02 -5.86 -16.40
N ILE A 95 -0.57 -5.38 -17.49
CA ILE A 95 -1.55 -6.13 -18.28
C ILE A 95 -1.21 -5.97 -19.76
N SER A 96 -1.36 -7.04 -20.54
CA SER A 96 -1.16 -6.96 -21.99
C SER A 96 -2.21 -6.08 -22.65
N GLY A 97 -1.86 -5.46 -23.77
CA GLY A 97 -2.81 -4.69 -24.56
C GLY A 97 -4.01 -5.51 -25.05
N VAL A 98 -3.81 -6.80 -25.35
CA VAL A 98 -4.91 -7.73 -25.70
C VAL A 98 -5.94 -7.83 -24.59
N GLU A 99 -5.52 -8.00 -23.33
CA GLU A 99 -6.46 -8.06 -22.21
C GLU A 99 -7.06 -6.69 -21.91
N PHE A 100 -6.27 -5.62 -22.00
CA PHE A 100 -6.77 -4.27 -21.76
C PHE A 100 -7.85 -3.86 -22.78
N ALA A 101 -7.69 -4.25 -24.05
CA ALA A 101 -8.62 -3.95 -25.14
C ALA A 101 -10.01 -4.59 -24.97
N LYS A 102 -10.15 -5.57 -24.08
CA LYS A 102 -11.45 -6.16 -23.70
C LYS A 102 -12.26 -5.25 -22.77
N SER A 103 -11.65 -4.18 -22.24
CA SER A 103 -12.28 -3.29 -21.26
C SER A 103 -12.73 -1.96 -21.86
N ALA A 104 -13.66 -1.29 -21.18
CA ALA A 104 -14.01 0.10 -21.45
C ALA A 104 -13.10 1.10 -20.72
N GLY A 105 -12.04 0.62 -20.04
CA GLY A 105 -11.28 1.41 -19.07
C GLY A 105 -10.38 2.48 -19.70
N TYR A 106 -10.02 2.37 -20.98
CA TYR A 106 -9.03 3.26 -21.58
C TYR A 106 -9.59 4.59 -22.11
N MET A 107 -10.65 5.13 -21.50
CA MET A 107 -11.21 6.46 -21.80
C MET A 107 -11.43 6.71 -23.31
N GLY A 108 -11.94 5.69 -24.02
CA GLY A 108 -12.21 5.74 -25.46
C GLY A 108 -11.00 5.49 -26.37
N LYS A 109 -9.81 5.25 -25.82
CA LYS A 109 -8.62 4.82 -26.57
C LYS A 109 -8.62 3.31 -26.76
N GLN A 110 -7.97 2.85 -27.82
CA GLN A 110 -7.75 1.43 -28.07
C GLN A 110 -6.32 1.05 -27.65
N PRO A 111 -6.14 0.09 -26.73
CA PRO A 111 -4.83 -0.44 -26.39
C PRO A 111 -4.15 -1.09 -27.60
N ILE A 112 -2.82 -1.01 -27.65
CA ILE A 112 -1.99 -1.66 -28.67
C ILE A 112 -1.75 -3.10 -28.22
N ALA A 113 -2.13 -4.08 -29.04
CA ALA A 113 -2.13 -5.50 -28.65
C ALA A 113 -0.79 -5.99 -28.07
N ASP A 114 0.32 -5.62 -28.72
CA ASP A 114 1.68 -6.06 -28.37
C ASP A 114 2.33 -5.22 -27.25
N ASP A 115 1.63 -4.23 -26.70
CA ASP A 115 2.15 -3.36 -25.65
C ASP A 115 1.88 -3.93 -24.25
N ASP A 116 2.74 -3.57 -23.30
CA ASP A 116 2.65 -3.97 -21.89
C ASP A 116 2.29 -2.78 -21.00
N TYR A 117 1.06 -2.81 -20.48
CA TYR A 117 0.52 -1.71 -19.69
C TYR A 117 0.87 -1.86 -18.22
N ARG A 118 2.07 -1.41 -17.84
CA ARG A 118 2.52 -1.25 -16.45
C ARG A 118 1.66 -0.28 -15.63
N CYS A 119 1.45 -0.62 -14.36
CA CYS A 119 0.71 0.16 -13.37
C CYS A 119 1.52 1.32 -12.75
N PHE A 120 2.84 1.15 -12.69
CA PHE A 120 3.75 2.01 -11.94
C PHE A 120 4.92 2.43 -12.84
N ASN A 121 5.42 3.65 -12.65
CA ASN A 121 6.60 4.16 -13.36
C ASN A 121 7.89 3.84 -12.62
N ALA A 122 7.83 3.81 -11.28
CA ALA A 122 8.96 3.51 -10.41
C ALA A 122 8.50 2.76 -9.16
N PRO A 123 9.38 2.00 -8.47
CA PRO A 123 9.02 1.29 -7.24
C PRO A 123 8.42 2.19 -6.16
N GLU A 124 8.86 3.45 -6.08
CA GLU A 124 8.38 4.45 -5.13
C GLU A 124 6.91 4.84 -5.34
N ASP A 125 6.31 4.46 -6.49
CA ASP A 125 4.89 4.63 -6.74
C ASP A 125 4.01 3.64 -5.93
N LEU A 126 4.61 2.68 -5.21
CA LEU A 126 3.89 1.77 -4.32
C LEU A 126 4.37 1.91 -2.87
N LEU A 127 3.46 2.30 -1.99
CA LEU A 127 3.65 2.23 -0.54
C LEU A 127 3.31 0.83 -0.04
N VAL A 128 4.23 0.19 0.68
CA VAL A 128 3.99 -1.13 1.30
C VAL A 128 4.12 -1.01 2.82
N PHE A 129 3.12 -1.51 3.53
CA PHE A 129 3.10 -1.52 4.99
C PHE A 129 2.33 -2.73 5.51
N VAL A 130 2.55 -3.06 6.79
CA VAL A 130 1.82 -4.13 7.48
C VAL A 130 0.68 -3.51 8.27
N ALA A 131 -0.54 -4.02 8.09
CA ALA A 131 -1.72 -3.59 8.84
C ALA A 131 -2.80 -4.67 8.85
N GLY A 132 -3.75 -4.57 9.78
CA GLY A 132 -4.82 -5.54 9.96
C GLY A 132 -4.42 -6.71 10.87
N GLY A 133 -5.16 -7.81 10.78
CA GLY A 133 -4.93 -9.05 11.55
C GLY A 133 -4.38 -10.19 10.69
N GLY A 134 -4.45 -11.42 11.19
CA GLY A 134 -4.16 -12.62 10.40
C GLY A 134 -5.30 -13.01 9.45
N GLY A 135 -5.06 -14.02 8.62
CA GLY A 135 -6.04 -14.61 7.71
C GLY A 135 -5.68 -14.49 6.22
N LEU A 136 -6.69 -14.65 5.36
CA LEU A 136 -6.51 -14.88 3.92
C LEU A 136 -6.39 -13.60 3.07
N TYR A 137 -6.58 -12.42 3.68
CA TYR A 137 -6.78 -11.17 2.94
C TYR A 137 -5.78 -10.11 3.33
N SER A 138 -5.11 -9.56 2.32
CA SER A 138 -4.45 -8.25 2.36
C SER A 138 -5.33 -7.22 1.64
N VAL A 139 -4.92 -5.95 1.57
CA VAL A 139 -5.72 -4.90 0.93
C VAL A 139 -4.86 -4.09 -0.04
N ALA A 140 -5.36 -3.95 -1.27
CA ALA A 140 -4.81 -3.03 -2.24
C ALA A 140 -5.61 -1.73 -2.23
N PHE A 141 -4.89 -0.62 -2.31
CA PHE A 141 -5.42 0.73 -2.41
C PHE A 141 -4.95 1.31 -3.75
N PRO A 142 -5.73 1.15 -4.82
CA PRO A 142 -5.36 1.67 -6.13
C PRO A 142 -5.22 3.20 -6.11
N THR A 143 -4.44 3.73 -7.03
CA THR A 143 -4.20 5.17 -7.13
C THR A 143 -5.47 5.93 -7.49
N TRP A 144 -5.59 7.19 -7.05
CA TRP A 144 -6.52 8.14 -7.68
C TRP A 144 -5.94 8.74 -8.98
N CYS A 145 -4.60 8.87 -9.05
CA CYS A 145 -3.75 9.43 -10.12
C CYS A 145 -4.05 10.83 -10.70
N ALA A 146 -5.26 11.37 -10.55
CA ALA A 146 -5.62 12.64 -11.17
C ALA A 146 -4.98 13.86 -10.47
N GLY A 147 -4.84 14.95 -11.24
CA GLY A 147 -4.32 16.23 -10.76
C GLY A 147 -2.82 16.42 -11.00
N PRO A 148 -2.31 17.65 -10.81
CA PRO A 148 -0.94 18.03 -11.20
C PRO A 148 0.16 17.33 -10.39
N HIS A 149 -0.18 16.80 -9.21
CA HIS A 149 0.76 16.13 -8.31
C HIS A 149 0.66 14.61 -8.37
N VAL A 150 -0.14 14.04 -9.28
CA VAL A 150 -0.27 12.59 -9.49
C VAL A 150 -0.43 11.80 -8.18
N ASN A 151 -1.24 12.31 -7.26
CA ASN A 151 -1.62 11.59 -6.03
C ASN A 151 -0.41 11.07 -5.20
N ARG A 152 0.60 11.91 -4.97
CA ARG A 152 1.73 11.57 -4.09
C ARG A 152 1.32 11.66 -2.63
N ALA A 153 1.69 10.64 -1.86
CA ALA A 153 1.51 10.63 -0.42
C ALA A 153 2.39 11.68 0.24
N VAL A 154 1.88 12.22 1.34
CA VAL A 154 2.60 13.16 2.19
C VAL A 154 2.78 12.51 3.55
N THR A 155 4.02 12.44 4.01
CA THR A 155 4.37 11.98 5.35
C THR A 155 4.92 13.14 6.15
N VAL A 156 4.36 13.35 7.34
CA VAL A 156 4.84 14.38 8.28
C VAL A 156 5.05 13.77 9.66
N GLU A 157 6.05 14.27 10.38
CA GLU A 157 6.21 13.97 11.79
C GLU A 157 5.01 14.48 12.58
N ILE A 158 4.63 13.72 13.60
CA ILE A 158 3.62 14.11 14.58
C ILE A 158 4.24 14.04 15.98
N GLU A 159 3.95 15.05 16.79
CA GLU A 159 4.28 15.03 18.20
C GLU A 159 3.22 14.23 18.97
N VAL A 160 3.67 13.14 19.57
CA VAL A 160 2.84 12.35 20.50
C VAL A 160 3.16 12.80 21.92
N GLY A 161 2.15 13.26 22.67
CA GLY A 161 2.33 13.73 24.06
C GLY A 161 2.04 15.20 24.31
N GLN A 162 1.50 15.94 23.34
CA GLN A 162 0.78 17.20 23.58
C GLN A 162 -0.53 16.88 24.33
N ALA A 163 -0.43 16.48 25.60
CA ALA A 163 -1.54 16.56 26.52
C ALA A 163 -1.65 18.02 26.92
N CYS A 164 -2.68 18.73 26.43
CA CYS A 164 -3.08 19.96 27.09
C CYS A 164 -3.30 19.62 28.57
N GLU A 165 -2.61 20.32 29.48
CA GLU A 165 -3.17 20.44 30.83
C GLU A 165 -4.59 20.95 30.63
N ILE A 166 -5.59 20.17 31.05
CA ILE A 166 -6.97 20.67 31.09
C ILE A 166 -6.93 21.81 32.13
N PRO A 167 -7.12 23.09 31.74
CA PRO A 167 -7.05 24.17 32.69
C PRO A 167 -8.08 23.93 33.80
N GLY A 168 -7.60 23.71 35.03
CA GLY A 168 -8.43 23.37 36.21
C GLY A 168 -8.26 21.95 36.77
N LEU A 169 -7.66 20.99 36.04
CA LEU A 169 -7.44 19.63 36.56
C LEU A 169 -6.10 19.47 37.30
N ALA A 170 -5.08 20.26 36.95
CA ALA A 170 -3.78 20.26 37.65
C ALA A 170 -3.90 20.61 39.15
N ALA A 171 -4.85 21.48 39.51
CA ALA A 171 -5.12 21.87 40.90
C ALA A 171 -5.82 20.78 41.75
N LEU A 172 -6.45 19.78 41.11
CA LEU A 172 -7.06 18.64 41.80
C LEU A 172 -6.03 17.58 42.19
N VAL A 173 -4.94 17.45 41.42
CA VAL A 173 -3.88 16.46 41.67
C VAL A 173 -2.99 16.89 42.84
N THR A 174 -2.80 18.19 43.06
CA THR A 174 -1.98 18.71 44.18
C THR A 174 -2.71 18.77 45.53
N ASN A 175 -4.03 18.60 45.55
CA ASN A 175 -4.85 18.67 46.77
C ASN A 175 -5.34 17.30 47.27
N GLY A 176 -4.87 16.20 46.68
CA GLY A 176 -5.08 14.85 47.20
C GLY A 176 -4.22 14.60 48.44
N SER A 177 -4.74 14.99 49.61
CA SER A 177 -4.21 14.55 50.92
C SER A 177 -4.13 13.02 50.96
N PRO A 178 -3.04 12.42 51.48
CA PRO A 178 -3.00 10.98 51.68
C PRO A 178 -4.04 10.60 52.74
N LEU A 179 -4.89 9.62 52.39
CA LEU A 179 -5.60 8.75 53.33
C LEU A 179 -5.06 7.34 53.16
#